data_AF-A0A819LTG1-F1
#
_entry.id   AF-A0A819LTG1-F1
#
_cell.length_a   1.000
_cell.length_b   1.000
_cell.length_c   1.000
_cell.angle_alpha   90.00
_cell.angle_beta   90.00
_cell.angle_gamma   90.00
#
_symmetry.space_group_name_H-M   'P 1'
#
loop_
_entity.id
_entity.type
_entity.pdbx_description
1 polymer ?
#
loop_
_entity_poly.entity_id
_entity_poly.type
_entity_poly.pdbx_seq_one_letter_code
_entity_poly.pdbx_strand_id
1 'polypeptide(L)'
;MSIITEVGLQNFSFDVDSVSYRASQKSVDQTISIGGQSGSNGYVGIHGSAGHCGQIGRWIATTPGSKGGDGGKGSDGGNGCLGTDSQNALIWLNGTVDDLIMQVKTFNRLNNSYNNSGDISWHLEQPFNDLSCNFKLAKSNGIILMKANGGNGGNGGLGGNGGPGGRGGDGYRGGNGDAGGNGGCGGRGGNGGCGGDGGNAGAGGHVQVQSADPRLFMLIEMDCRAGKKGQGGTCGSGGRGGKGGRGGSPGGEDAPSGRDGPDGAYGNNGHSNGQDGLAANSGSIQYAVVDIHGNIIETGSDKYHVSVYSYTITDENNDGIYEPNSIFFITNVKWINNGAMTLPSGSILSFPSTEYITTD
;
A
#
# COMPACT_ATOMS: atom_id res chain seq x y z
N MET A 1 -31.51 -10.77 -15.76
CA MET A 1 -32.62 -11.72 -15.99
C MET A 1 -32.70 -12.57 -14.74
N SER A 2 -33.62 -12.27 -13.82
CA SER A 2 -33.76 -13.04 -12.58
C SER A 2 -34.54 -14.31 -12.89
N ILE A 3 -33.87 -15.46 -12.87
CA ILE A 3 -34.52 -16.77 -13.01
C ILE A 3 -35.01 -17.15 -11.61
N ILE A 4 -36.32 -17.04 -11.40
CA ILE A 4 -36.98 -17.58 -10.20
C ILE A 4 -37.24 -19.06 -10.50
N THR A 5 -36.43 -19.95 -9.93
CA THR A 5 -36.64 -21.39 -10.03
C THR A 5 -37.47 -21.84 -8.83
N GLU A 6 -38.73 -22.20 -9.05
CA GLU A 6 -39.60 -22.77 -8.01
C GLU A 6 -39.35 -24.29 -7.97
N VAL A 7 -38.59 -24.75 -6.97
CA VAL A 7 -38.37 -26.18 -6.74
C VAL A 7 -39.37 -26.63 -5.67
N GLY A 8 -40.32 -27.49 -6.04
CA GLY A 8 -41.25 -28.09 -5.09
C GLY A 8 -40.49 -28.99 -4.11
N LEU A 9 -40.46 -28.60 -2.83
CA LEU A 9 -39.89 -29.42 -1.77
C LEU A 9 -40.90 -30.47 -1.33
N GLN A 10 -40.48 -31.74 -1.29
CA GLN A 10 -41.23 -32.79 -0.59
C GLN A 10 -41.02 -32.66 0.92
N ASN A 11 -42.02 -33.05 1.70
CA ASN A 11 -42.02 -33.04 3.16
C ASN A 11 -40.76 -33.71 3.72
N PHE A 12 -40.00 -32.98 4.54
CA PHE A 12 -38.87 -33.53 5.28
C PHE A 12 -39.35 -33.96 6.68
N SER A 13 -39.12 -35.23 7.01
CA SER A 13 -39.21 -35.77 8.37
C SER A 13 -37.79 -35.90 8.88
N PHE A 14 -37.48 -35.27 10.01
CA PHE A 14 -36.15 -35.31 10.62
C PHE A 14 -36.02 -36.57 11.49
N ASP A 15 -35.10 -37.45 11.12
CA ASP A 15 -34.66 -38.56 11.98
C ASP A 15 -33.38 -38.13 12.71
N VAL A 16 -33.40 -38.25 14.04
CA VAL A 16 -32.39 -37.71 14.95
C VAL A 16 -31.31 -38.76 15.14
N ASP A 17 -30.31 -38.79 14.24
CA ASP A 17 -28.99 -39.38 14.51
C ASP A 17 -28.01 -39.07 13.36
N SER A 18 -27.38 -37.90 13.37
CA SER A 18 -26.02 -37.76 12.81
C SER A 18 -25.30 -36.52 13.33
N VAL A 19 -24.20 -36.77 14.05
CA VAL A 19 -23.28 -35.79 14.62
C VAL A 19 -22.56 -35.03 13.50
N SER A 20 -22.79 -33.72 13.39
CA SER A 20 -22.01 -32.86 12.49
C SER A 20 -20.75 -32.32 13.19
N TYR A 21 -19.58 -32.69 12.67
CA TYR A 21 -18.31 -32.14 13.14
C TYR A 21 -18.14 -30.70 12.65
N ARG A 22 -18.34 -29.72 13.54
CA ARG A 22 -17.76 -28.37 13.39
C ARG A 22 -16.27 -28.43 13.70
N ALA A 23 -15.46 -28.63 12.67
CA ALA A 23 -14.03 -28.34 12.77
C ALA A 23 -13.78 -26.88 12.38
N SER A 24 -13.65 -26.00 13.38
CA SER A 24 -12.93 -24.73 13.24
C SER A 24 -11.43 -25.02 13.10
N GLN A 25 -11.05 -25.75 12.06
CA GLN A 25 -9.66 -25.93 11.68
C GLN A 25 -9.40 -24.90 10.60
N LYS A 26 -8.64 -23.86 10.95
CA LYS A 26 -8.13 -22.86 10.01
C LYS A 26 -7.39 -23.63 8.92
N SER A 27 -8.07 -23.87 7.80
CA SER A 27 -7.49 -24.56 6.65
C SER A 27 -6.30 -23.72 6.19
N VAL A 28 -5.25 -24.38 5.71
CA VAL A 28 -4.06 -23.69 5.22
C VAL A 28 -4.49 -22.90 3.99
N ASP A 29 -4.69 -21.59 4.15
CA ASP A 29 -4.98 -20.67 3.06
C ASP A 29 -3.80 -20.71 2.09
N GLN A 30 -3.97 -21.39 0.96
CA GLN A 30 -2.96 -21.37 -0.08
C GLN A 30 -3.08 -20.03 -0.80
N THR A 31 -2.04 -19.20 -0.67
CA THR A 31 -1.98 -17.89 -1.33
C THR A 31 -1.14 -17.99 -2.60
N ILE A 32 -1.67 -17.53 -3.72
CA ILE A 32 -0.94 -17.43 -4.99
C ILE A 32 -0.92 -15.96 -5.37
N SER A 33 0.29 -15.40 -5.50
CA SER A 33 0.47 -13.98 -5.82
C SER A 33 1.10 -13.81 -7.18
N ILE A 34 0.41 -13.08 -8.06
CA ILE A 34 0.89 -12.57 -9.35
C ILE A 34 0.94 -11.02 -9.34
N GLY A 35 0.94 -10.45 -8.13
CA GLY A 35 0.89 -9.01 -7.91
C GLY A 35 2.12 -8.26 -8.42
N GLY A 36 1.94 -6.96 -8.60
CA GLY A 36 3.01 -6.03 -8.93
C GLY A 36 3.97 -5.80 -7.76
N GLN A 37 5.19 -5.38 -8.10
CA GLN A 37 6.23 -5.03 -7.14
C GLN A 37 6.04 -3.60 -6.64
N SER A 38 6.19 -3.40 -5.34
CA SER A 38 6.20 -2.03 -4.78
C SER A 38 7.48 -1.31 -5.18
N GLY A 39 7.35 -0.03 -5.53
CA GLY A 39 8.47 0.86 -5.80
C GLY A 39 9.26 1.15 -4.52
N SER A 40 10.56 1.38 -4.66
CA SER A 40 11.42 1.83 -3.57
C SER A 40 11.17 3.31 -3.22
N ASN A 41 11.32 3.65 -1.94
CA ASN A 41 11.29 5.05 -1.50
C ASN A 41 12.47 5.83 -2.09
N GLY A 42 12.26 7.13 -2.28
CA GLY A 42 13.30 8.10 -2.59
C GLY A 42 14.25 8.29 -1.42
N TYR A 43 15.49 8.65 -1.72
CA TYR A 43 16.50 8.91 -0.69
C TYR A 43 16.27 10.25 0.00
N VAL A 44 16.59 10.33 1.29
CA VAL A 44 16.58 11.60 2.03
C VAL A 44 17.73 12.48 1.55
N GLY A 45 17.44 13.75 1.26
CA GLY A 45 18.43 14.75 0.89
C GLY A 45 19.43 15.00 2.02
N ILE A 46 20.70 15.13 1.64
CA ILE A 46 21.80 15.38 2.57
C ILE A 46 21.72 16.83 3.07
N HIS A 47 21.87 17.03 4.37
CA HIS A 47 21.94 18.37 4.97
C HIS A 47 23.14 19.17 4.44
N GLY A 48 22.93 20.47 4.24
CA GLY A 48 23.99 21.38 3.83
C GLY A 48 25.04 21.50 4.93
N SER A 49 26.31 21.55 4.55
CA SER A 49 27.41 21.76 5.50
C SER A 49 27.31 23.12 6.18
N ALA A 50 27.72 23.21 7.45
CA ALA A 50 27.84 24.50 8.11
C ALA A 50 28.91 25.38 7.44
N GLY A 51 28.64 26.67 7.32
CA GLY A 51 29.60 27.64 6.84
C GLY A 51 30.76 27.79 7.81
N HIS A 52 31.98 27.93 7.30
CA HIS A 52 33.16 28.13 8.14
C HIS A 52 33.09 29.46 8.88
N CYS A 53 33.45 29.49 10.16
CA CYS A 53 33.61 30.76 10.88
C CYS A 53 34.74 31.59 10.24
N GLY A 54 34.56 32.90 10.13
CA GLY A 54 35.61 33.82 9.71
C GLY A 54 36.80 33.69 10.66
N GLN A 55 38.02 33.71 10.12
CA GLN A 55 39.22 33.62 10.96
C GLN A 55 39.38 34.90 11.79
N ILE A 56 39.71 34.75 13.08
CA ILE A 56 40.18 35.84 13.93
C ILE A 56 41.50 36.35 13.34
N GLY A 57 41.62 37.65 13.10
CA GLY A 57 42.89 38.27 12.73
C GLY A 57 43.93 38.03 13.82
N ARG A 58 44.81 37.04 13.65
CA ARG A 58 46.05 36.94 14.43
C ARG A 58 46.91 38.14 14.04
N TRP A 59 47.79 38.60 14.94
CA TRP A 59 48.65 39.80 14.86
C TRP A 59 49.53 40.00 13.60
N ILE A 60 49.36 39.17 12.57
CA ILE A 60 49.99 39.28 11.26
C ILE A 60 48.90 39.76 10.29
N ALA A 61 49.07 40.96 9.74
CA ALA A 61 48.10 41.67 8.92
C ALA A 61 47.67 40.92 7.64
N THR A 62 46.68 40.02 7.71
CA THR A 62 46.06 39.47 6.49
C THR A 62 44.53 39.47 6.38
N THR A 63 43.74 39.86 7.41
CA THR A 63 42.45 40.61 7.29
C THR A 63 41.62 40.57 8.59
N PRO A 64 41.75 41.57 9.48
CA PRO A 64 40.77 41.79 10.53
C PRO A 64 39.37 42.07 9.96
N GLY A 65 38.31 41.63 10.64
CA GLY A 65 36.95 41.78 10.15
C GLY A 65 36.59 40.85 8.98
N SER A 66 37.17 39.65 8.93
CA SER A 66 36.87 38.67 7.88
C SER A 66 35.39 38.25 7.91
N LYS A 67 34.78 38.09 6.74
CA LYS A 67 33.40 37.63 6.62
C LYS A 67 33.30 36.17 7.07
N GLY A 68 32.25 35.84 7.83
CA GLY A 68 31.88 34.44 8.03
C GLY A 68 31.55 33.75 6.70
N GLY A 69 31.94 32.49 6.55
CA GLY A 69 31.59 31.67 5.39
C GLY A 69 30.09 31.39 5.35
N ASP A 70 29.51 31.37 4.16
CA ASP A 70 28.09 31.05 4.01
C ASP A 70 27.84 29.54 4.26
N GLY A 71 26.68 29.21 4.80
CA GLY A 71 26.25 27.82 4.97
C GLY A 71 25.97 27.16 3.62
N GLY A 72 26.26 25.86 3.52
CA GLY A 72 25.96 25.05 2.35
C GLY A 72 24.46 24.85 2.15
N LYS A 73 24.03 24.76 0.89
CA LYS A 73 22.66 24.36 0.55
C LYS A 73 22.44 22.91 0.96
N GLY A 74 21.27 22.59 1.53
CA GLY A 74 20.84 21.19 1.63
C GLY A 74 20.48 20.62 0.25
N SER A 75 20.73 19.32 0.04
CA SER A 75 20.38 18.66 -1.20
C SER A 75 18.88 18.38 -1.24
N ASP A 76 18.35 18.26 -2.45
CA ASP A 76 16.95 17.87 -2.63
C ASP A 76 16.77 16.38 -2.27
N GLY A 77 15.57 16.01 -1.86
CA GLY A 77 15.19 14.62 -1.66
C GLY A 77 14.99 13.90 -3.00
N GLY A 78 15.29 12.60 -3.05
CA GLY A 78 15.05 11.78 -4.24
C GLY A 78 13.58 11.45 -4.43
N ASN A 79 13.15 11.20 -5.66
CA ASN A 79 11.79 10.76 -5.94
C ASN A 79 11.60 9.28 -5.55
N GLY A 80 10.40 8.94 -5.09
CA GLY A 80 9.97 7.55 -4.95
C GLY A 80 9.80 6.89 -6.31
N CYS A 81 10.12 5.60 -6.38
CA CYS A 81 9.91 4.81 -7.60
C CYS A 81 8.45 4.41 -7.75
N LEU A 82 8.04 4.18 -9.00
CA LEU A 82 6.69 3.70 -9.30
C LEU A 82 6.50 2.27 -8.75
N GLY A 83 5.30 1.99 -8.25
CA GLY A 83 4.83 0.62 -8.11
C GLY A 83 4.54 0.03 -9.49
N THR A 84 4.83 -1.24 -9.70
CA THR A 84 4.52 -1.89 -10.97
C THR A 84 3.08 -2.39 -10.97
N ASP A 85 2.46 -2.42 -12.15
CA ASP A 85 1.17 -3.07 -12.31
C ASP A 85 1.25 -4.56 -11.98
N SER A 86 0.13 -5.13 -11.54
CA SER A 86 -0.03 -6.58 -11.47
C SER A 86 -0.15 -7.17 -12.87
N GLN A 87 0.18 -8.46 -12.99
CA GLN A 87 0.00 -9.17 -14.24
C GLN A 87 -1.47 -9.55 -14.46
N ASN A 88 -1.87 -9.55 -15.73
CA ASN A 88 -3.11 -10.20 -16.15
C ASN A 88 -2.89 -11.71 -16.21
N ALA A 89 -3.89 -12.48 -15.80
CA ALA A 89 -3.81 -13.93 -15.80
C ALA A 89 -5.08 -14.60 -16.32
N LEU A 90 -4.88 -15.74 -16.96
CA LEU A 90 -5.91 -16.71 -17.26
C LEU A 90 -5.64 -17.95 -16.42
N ILE A 91 -6.66 -18.37 -15.71
CA ILE A 91 -6.61 -19.47 -14.75
C ILE A 91 -7.57 -20.54 -15.20
N TRP A 92 -7.09 -21.75 -15.45
CA TRP A 92 -7.92 -22.90 -15.75
C TRP A 92 -8.03 -23.81 -14.53
N LEU A 93 -9.25 -24.06 -14.10
CA LEU A 93 -9.57 -24.99 -13.02
C LEU A 93 -10.13 -26.28 -13.63
N ASN A 94 -9.50 -27.40 -13.29
CA ASN A 94 -9.90 -28.74 -13.69
C ASN A 94 -9.91 -29.68 -12.47
N GLY A 95 -10.49 -30.87 -12.64
CA GLY A 95 -10.51 -31.89 -11.59
C GLY A 95 -11.81 -31.89 -10.80
N THR A 96 -11.71 -32.20 -9.50
CA THR A 96 -12.86 -32.28 -8.59
C THR A 96 -12.66 -31.36 -7.39
N VAL A 97 -13.68 -31.24 -6.54
CA VAL A 97 -13.59 -30.48 -5.29
C VAL A 97 -12.52 -31.05 -4.34
N ASP A 98 -12.24 -32.35 -4.43
CA ASP A 98 -11.22 -33.02 -3.60
C ASP A 98 -9.82 -33.05 -4.25
N ASP A 99 -9.73 -32.89 -5.57
CA ASP A 99 -8.47 -32.93 -6.34
C ASP A 99 -8.47 -31.84 -7.42
N LEU A 100 -8.16 -30.62 -6.99
CA LEU A 100 -8.16 -29.44 -7.85
C LEU A 100 -6.84 -29.31 -8.61
N ILE A 101 -6.93 -29.30 -9.93
CA ILE A 101 -5.82 -28.99 -10.82
C ILE A 101 -5.98 -27.56 -11.31
N MET A 102 -4.98 -26.72 -11.05
CA MET A 102 -4.99 -25.33 -11.48
C MET A 102 -3.84 -25.02 -12.43
N GLN A 103 -4.16 -24.41 -13.55
CA GLN A 103 -3.16 -23.92 -14.50
C GLN A 103 -3.26 -22.41 -14.58
N VAL A 104 -2.15 -21.72 -14.39
CA VAL A 104 -2.08 -20.26 -14.41
C VAL A 104 -1.21 -19.85 -15.60
N LYS A 105 -1.79 -19.06 -16.49
CA LYS A 105 -1.10 -18.43 -17.61
C LYS A 105 -1.11 -16.92 -17.43
N THR A 106 0.07 -16.34 -17.32
CA THR A 106 0.25 -14.89 -17.23
C THR A 106 0.56 -14.31 -18.61
N PHE A 107 -0.12 -13.23 -18.99
CA PHE A 107 -0.02 -12.70 -20.37
C PHE A 107 1.15 -11.75 -20.62
N ASN A 108 1.91 -11.36 -19.58
CA ASN A 108 3.02 -10.40 -19.72
C ASN A 108 4.29 -10.85 -18.98
N ARG A 109 5.44 -10.60 -19.61
CA ARG A 109 6.79 -10.70 -19.03
C ARG A 109 7.06 -9.48 -18.13
N LEU A 110 7.75 -9.65 -16.99
CA LEU A 110 8.87 -8.79 -16.55
C LEU A 110 9.58 -9.34 -15.28
N ASN A 111 10.86 -8.97 -15.16
CA ASN A 111 11.95 -9.55 -14.35
C ASN A 111 11.82 -9.49 -12.82
N ASN A 112 12.59 -10.38 -12.18
CA ASN A 112 12.75 -10.69 -10.75
C ASN A 112 12.79 -9.52 -9.77
N SER A 113 12.20 -9.74 -8.60
CA SER A 113 12.73 -9.29 -7.31
C SER A 113 12.17 -10.16 -6.17
N TYR A 114 13.05 -10.58 -5.26
CA TYR A 114 12.79 -11.42 -4.08
C TYR A 114 12.04 -10.67 -2.96
N ASN A 115 11.24 -11.40 -2.18
CA ASN A 115 11.05 -11.12 -0.75
C ASN A 115 10.81 -12.39 0.10
N ASN A 116 11.51 -12.44 1.24
CA ASN A 116 11.44 -13.47 2.28
C ASN A 116 10.19 -13.27 3.16
N SER A 117 9.09 -13.95 2.85
CA SER A 117 8.02 -14.18 3.84
C SER A 117 7.50 -15.60 3.68
N GLY A 118 7.54 -16.39 4.76
CA GLY A 118 7.31 -17.85 4.80
C GLY A 118 5.91 -18.36 4.43
N ASP A 119 5.18 -17.65 3.57
CA ASP A 119 4.12 -18.22 2.75
C ASP A 119 4.77 -19.04 1.63
N ILE A 120 4.10 -20.10 1.13
CA ILE A 120 4.53 -20.77 -0.12
C ILE A 120 4.23 -19.81 -1.29
N SER A 121 5.03 -18.75 -1.38
CA SER A 121 5.02 -17.79 -2.47
C SER A 121 5.90 -18.35 -3.58
N TRP A 122 5.29 -18.86 -4.65
CA TRP A 122 6.01 -19.21 -5.86
C TRP A 122 6.44 -17.92 -6.57
N HIS A 123 7.66 -17.46 -6.31
CA HIS A 123 8.28 -16.41 -7.11
C HIS A 123 8.85 -17.01 -8.40
N LEU A 124 8.16 -16.79 -9.51
CA LEU A 124 8.61 -17.16 -10.84
C LEU A 124 9.73 -16.23 -11.30
N GLU A 125 10.98 -16.71 -11.28
CA GLU A 125 12.14 -15.93 -11.72
C GLU A 125 12.45 -16.01 -13.23
N GLN A 126 11.59 -16.61 -14.06
CA GLN A 126 11.84 -16.79 -15.51
C GLN A 126 10.53 -16.80 -16.32
N PRO A 127 10.57 -16.40 -17.61
CA PRO A 127 9.40 -16.30 -18.48
C PRO A 127 8.96 -17.69 -18.94
N PHE A 128 8.23 -18.40 -18.08
CA PHE A 128 7.44 -19.55 -18.52
C PHE A 128 6.06 -19.07 -18.92
N ASN A 129 5.68 -19.37 -20.15
CA ASN A 129 4.40 -18.98 -20.73
C ASN A 129 3.21 -19.75 -20.16
N ASP A 130 3.42 -20.77 -19.32
CA ASP A 130 2.38 -21.57 -18.68
C ASP A 130 2.93 -22.18 -17.37
N LEU A 131 2.36 -21.82 -16.21
CA LEU A 131 2.63 -22.50 -14.93
C LEU A 131 1.48 -23.46 -14.64
N SER A 132 1.75 -24.76 -14.60
CA SER A 132 0.79 -25.76 -14.13
C SER A 132 1.14 -26.15 -12.70
N CYS A 133 0.20 -26.01 -11.78
CA CYS A 133 0.36 -26.40 -10.38
C CYS A 133 -0.81 -27.28 -9.93
N ASN A 134 -0.49 -28.43 -9.35
CA ASN A 134 -1.51 -29.36 -8.85
C ASN A 134 -1.69 -29.10 -7.36
N PHE A 135 -2.89 -28.71 -6.95
CA PHE A 135 -3.21 -28.45 -5.55
C PHE A 135 -4.10 -29.55 -5.01
N LYS A 136 -3.55 -30.38 -4.13
CA LYS A 136 -4.39 -31.23 -3.30
C LYS A 136 -4.96 -30.37 -2.18
N LEU A 137 -6.24 -30.04 -2.29
CA LEU A 137 -6.95 -29.34 -1.22
C LEU A 137 -7.06 -30.30 -0.03
N ALA A 138 -6.36 -29.97 1.05
CA ALA A 138 -6.44 -30.74 2.28
C ALA A 138 -7.80 -30.49 2.94
N LYS A 139 -8.77 -31.35 2.61
CA LYS A 139 -10.18 -31.35 3.09
C LYS A 139 -11.08 -30.27 2.48
N SER A 140 -12.38 -30.54 2.53
CA SER A 140 -13.51 -29.89 1.84
C SER A 140 -13.74 -28.38 2.06
N ASN A 141 -12.89 -27.70 2.83
CA ASN A 141 -13.10 -26.31 3.25
C ASN A 141 -11.89 -25.39 2.94
N GLY A 142 -10.95 -25.84 2.10
CA GLY A 142 -9.83 -24.99 1.67
C GLY A 142 -10.30 -23.93 0.67
N ILE A 143 -9.93 -22.67 0.92
CA ILE A 143 -10.05 -21.59 -0.05
C ILE A 143 -8.64 -21.29 -0.59
N ILE A 144 -8.54 -21.09 -1.89
CA ILE A 144 -7.34 -20.57 -2.54
C ILE A 144 -7.52 -19.08 -2.70
N LEU A 145 -6.68 -18.32 -2.02
CA LEU A 145 -6.62 -16.87 -2.14
C LEU A 145 -5.64 -16.49 -3.25
N MET A 146 -6.14 -15.86 -4.29
CA MET A 146 -5.32 -15.37 -5.39
C MET A 146 -5.20 -13.85 -5.33
N LYS A 147 -3.98 -13.34 -5.48
CA LYS A 147 -3.65 -11.92 -5.39
C LYS A 147 -3.05 -11.44 -6.70
N ALA A 148 -3.76 -10.53 -7.36
CA ALA A 148 -3.31 -9.78 -8.53
C ALA A 148 -3.29 -8.28 -8.18
N ASN A 149 -2.68 -7.96 -7.04
CA ASN A 149 -2.63 -6.59 -6.52
C ASN A 149 -1.54 -5.78 -7.20
N GLY A 150 -1.81 -4.52 -7.52
CA GLY A 150 -0.78 -3.60 -7.99
C GLY A 150 0.25 -3.27 -6.91
N GLY A 151 1.47 -2.94 -7.34
CA GLY A 151 2.55 -2.52 -6.43
C GLY A 151 2.32 -1.13 -5.85
N ASN A 152 2.75 -0.89 -4.61
CA ASN A 152 2.68 0.46 -4.04
C ASN A 152 3.74 1.38 -4.68
N GLY A 153 3.43 2.66 -4.84
CA GLY A 153 4.44 3.66 -5.16
C GLY A 153 5.33 3.97 -3.95
N GLY A 154 6.62 4.21 -4.18
CA GLY A 154 7.56 4.62 -3.15
C GLY A 154 7.32 6.06 -2.70
N ASN A 155 7.61 6.38 -1.44
CA ASN A 155 7.52 7.76 -0.95
C ASN A 155 8.67 8.61 -1.50
N GLY A 156 8.43 9.90 -1.69
CA GLY A 156 9.47 10.88 -1.98
C GLY A 156 10.34 11.16 -0.76
N GLY A 157 11.61 11.49 -1.01
CA GLY A 157 12.61 11.79 0.00
C GLY A 157 12.44 13.20 0.57
N LEU A 158 12.86 13.39 1.82
CA LEU A 158 12.85 14.71 2.45
C LEU A 158 13.96 15.59 1.88
N GLY A 159 13.71 16.89 1.73
CA GLY A 159 14.75 17.85 1.40
C GLY A 159 15.70 18.09 2.57
N GLY A 160 16.99 18.21 2.30
CA GLY A 160 17.99 18.50 3.31
C GLY A 160 17.89 19.94 3.81
N ASN A 161 17.98 20.17 5.12
CA ASN A 161 18.12 21.52 5.66
C ASN A 161 19.39 22.22 5.17
N GLY A 162 19.34 23.54 5.01
CA GLY A 162 20.51 24.37 4.74
C GLY A 162 21.40 24.51 5.98
N GLY A 163 22.71 24.59 5.76
CA GLY A 163 23.69 24.76 6.83
C GLY A 163 23.66 26.17 7.42
N PRO A 164 24.02 26.36 8.70
CA PRO A 164 24.13 27.69 9.28
C PRO A 164 25.31 28.47 8.66
N GLY A 165 25.20 29.80 8.60
CA GLY A 165 26.30 30.68 8.24
C GLY A 165 27.32 30.82 9.37
N GLY A 166 28.59 31.03 9.01
CA GLY A 166 29.68 31.22 9.96
C GLY A 166 29.65 32.60 10.61
N ARG A 167 30.20 32.71 11.82
CA ARG A 167 30.35 34.02 12.50
C ARG A 167 31.39 34.88 11.76
N GLY A 168 31.16 36.19 11.68
CA GLY A 168 32.16 37.16 11.25
C GLY A 168 33.31 37.31 12.25
N GLY A 169 34.52 37.58 11.76
CA GLY A 169 35.69 37.79 12.61
C GLY A 169 35.60 39.09 13.39
N ASP A 170 35.99 39.09 14.66
CA ASP A 170 36.01 40.31 15.47
C ASP A 170 37.10 41.28 14.94
N GLY A 171 36.86 42.58 15.12
CA GLY A 171 37.81 43.63 14.81
C GLY A 171 38.98 43.66 15.79
N TYR A 172 40.14 44.14 15.33
CA TYR A 172 41.33 44.23 16.16
C TYR A 172 41.30 45.47 17.05
N ARG A 173 41.98 45.40 18.20
CA ARG A 173 42.18 46.58 19.03
C ARG A 173 43.12 47.56 18.35
N GLY A 174 42.76 48.84 18.28
CA GLY A 174 43.61 49.90 17.74
C GLY A 174 44.94 50.00 18.51
N GLY A 175 46.02 50.41 17.82
CA GLY A 175 47.27 50.83 18.46
C GLY A 175 47.15 52.20 19.12
N ASN A 176 48.17 52.66 19.85
CA ASN A 176 48.12 53.94 20.58
C ASN A 176 47.72 55.12 19.68
N GLY A 177 46.50 55.64 19.88
CA GLY A 177 45.92 56.72 19.08
C GLY A 177 45.12 56.28 17.84
N ASP A 178 45.13 54.99 17.48
CA ASP A 178 44.41 54.44 16.34
C ASP A 178 43.00 53.96 16.71
N ALA A 179 42.10 54.05 15.73
CA ALA A 179 40.76 53.47 15.82
C ALA A 179 40.80 51.94 15.92
N GLY A 180 39.82 51.37 16.61
CA GLY A 180 39.60 49.93 16.57
C GLY A 180 39.15 49.44 15.19
N GLY A 181 39.56 48.24 14.79
CA GLY A 181 39.11 47.64 13.54
C GLY A 181 37.63 47.28 13.58
N ASN A 182 36.92 47.38 12.47
CA ASN A 182 35.53 46.92 12.41
C ASN A 182 35.44 45.39 12.49
N GLY A 183 34.34 44.89 13.06
CA GLY A 183 33.99 43.48 12.99
C GLY A 183 33.53 43.09 11.59
N GLY A 184 33.75 41.83 11.23
CA GLY A 184 33.35 41.26 9.95
C GLY A 184 31.89 40.88 9.92
N CYS A 185 31.26 40.91 8.74
CA CYS A 185 29.88 40.46 8.61
C CYS A 185 29.77 38.95 8.87
N GLY A 186 28.64 38.51 9.44
CA GLY A 186 28.29 37.11 9.49
C GLY A 186 28.06 36.50 8.10
N GLY A 187 28.32 35.21 7.97
CA GLY A 187 27.98 34.43 6.78
C GLY A 187 26.48 34.20 6.67
N ARG A 188 25.94 34.12 5.45
CA ARG A 188 24.52 33.78 5.24
C ARG A 188 24.28 32.31 5.56
N GLY A 189 23.08 31.98 6.03
CA GLY A 189 22.65 30.57 6.10
C GLY A 189 22.45 30.00 4.70
N GLY A 190 22.70 28.71 4.53
CA GLY A 190 22.42 27.99 3.29
C GLY A 190 20.92 27.76 3.12
N ASN A 191 20.44 27.61 1.88
CA ASN A 191 19.03 27.30 1.65
C ASN A 191 18.73 25.82 1.92
N GLY A 192 17.49 25.51 2.29
CA GLY A 192 17.01 24.13 2.32
C GLY A 192 16.85 23.55 0.91
N GLY A 193 16.88 22.22 0.81
CA GLY A 193 16.55 21.46 -0.39
C GLY A 193 15.05 21.21 -0.52
N CYS A 194 14.59 20.95 -1.73
CA CYS A 194 13.19 20.57 -1.99
C CYS A 194 12.93 19.12 -1.56
N GLY A 195 11.68 18.79 -1.26
CA GLY A 195 11.26 17.39 -1.11
C GLY A 195 11.14 16.70 -2.47
N GLY A 196 11.39 15.40 -2.53
CA GLY A 196 11.19 14.58 -3.74
C GLY A 196 9.74 14.14 -3.88
N ASP A 197 9.29 13.84 -5.09
CA ASP A 197 7.93 13.40 -5.37
C ASP A 197 7.71 11.93 -4.97
N GLY A 198 6.48 11.57 -4.61
CA GLY A 198 6.05 10.19 -4.42
C GLY A 198 5.84 9.47 -5.74
N GLY A 199 6.14 8.18 -5.78
CA GLY A 199 5.88 7.31 -6.92
C GLY A 199 4.38 6.97 -7.07
N ASN A 200 3.94 6.76 -8.30
CA ASN A 200 2.58 6.28 -8.57
C ASN A 200 2.39 4.85 -8.10
N ALA A 201 1.17 4.49 -7.73
CA ALA A 201 0.78 3.10 -7.55
C ALA A 201 0.76 2.34 -8.89
N GLY A 202 0.92 1.03 -8.82
CA GLY A 202 0.59 0.11 -9.91
C GLY A 202 -0.87 -0.32 -9.87
N ALA A 203 -1.43 -0.61 -11.03
CA ALA A 203 -2.80 -1.11 -11.21
C ALA A 203 -2.93 -2.58 -10.78
N GLY A 204 -4.13 -2.96 -10.34
CA GLY A 204 -4.47 -4.37 -10.14
C GLY A 204 -4.64 -5.12 -11.46
N GLY A 205 -4.54 -6.45 -11.43
CA GLY A 205 -4.56 -7.29 -12.63
C GLY A 205 -5.97 -7.63 -13.10
N HIS A 206 -6.13 -7.84 -14.40
CA HIS A 206 -7.32 -8.44 -14.97
C HIS A 206 -7.16 -9.96 -14.99
N VAL A 207 -7.96 -10.65 -14.20
CA VAL A 207 -7.89 -12.11 -14.04
C VAL A 207 -9.15 -12.75 -14.59
N GLN A 208 -8.98 -13.72 -15.50
CA GLN A 208 -10.05 -14.57 -15.96
C GLN A 208 -9.89 -15.97 -15.37
N VAL A 209 -10.94 -16.49 -14.74
CA VAL A 209 -10.98 -17.84 -14.16
C VAL A 209 -11.93 -18.68 -14.99
N GLN A 210 -11.40 -19.71 -15.65
CA GLN A 210 -12.13 -20.63 -16.52
C GLN A 210 -12.26 -22.00 -15.86
N SER A 211 -13.43 -22.61 -15.99
CA SER A 211 -13.62 -24.02 -15.63
C SER A 211 -14.75 -24.66 -16.44
N ALA A 212 -14.61 -25.95 -16.74
CA ALA A 212 -15.72 -26.75 -17.22
C ALA A 212 -16.69 -27.14 -16.09
N ASP A 213 -16.21 -27.15 -14.84
CA ASP A 213 -17.02 -27.40 -13.65
C ASP A 213 -17.21 -26.10 -12.85
N PRO A 214 -18.37 -25.43 -12.98
CA PRO A 214 -18.62 -24.15 -12.33
C PRO A 214 -18.53 -24.22 -10.79
N ARG A 215 -18.68 -25.41 -10.18
CA ARG A 215 -18.56 -25.60 -8.72
C ARG A 215 -17.16 -25.24 -8.21
N LEU A 216 -16.12 -25.37 -9.02
CA LEU A 216 -14.74 -25.08 -8.63
C LEU A 216 -14.51 -23.59 -8.34
N PHE A 217 -15.35 -22.68 -8.84
CA PHE A 217 -15.25 -21.25 -8.51
C PHE A 217 -15.49 -20.94 -7.03
N MET A 218 -16.17 -21.83 -6.30
CA MET A 218 -16.37 -21.67 -4.85
C MET A 218 -15.07 -21.77 -4.06
N LEU A 219 -14.06 -22.46 -4.61
CA LEU A 219 -12.76 -22.68 -3.98
C LEU A 219 -11.81 -21.49 -4.15
N ILE A 220 -12.20 -20.49 -4.94
CA ILE A 220 -11.34 -19.36 -5.29
C ILE A 220 -11.87 -18.06 -4.66
N GLU A 221 -10.95 -17.35 -4.01
CA GLU A 221 -11.08 -15.94 -3.69
C GLU A 221 -10.01 -15.14 -4.44
N MET A 222 -10.36 -13.91 -4.81
CA MET A 222 -9.49 -13.05 -5.61
C MET A 222 -9.40 -11.65 -5.00
N ASP A 223 -8.18 -11.13 -4.94
CA ASP A 223 -7.86 -9.75 -4.60
C ASP A 223 -7.11 -9.10 -5.77
N CYS A 224 -7.79 -8.21 -6.50
CA CYS A 224 -7.23 -7.46 -7.64
C CYS A 224 -7.11 -5.96 -7.33
N ARG A 225 -6.84 -5.56 -6.09
CA ARG A 225 -6.78 -4.13 -5.72
C ARG A 225 -5.57 -3.43 -6.34
N ALA A 226 -5.71 -2.13 -6.58
CA ALA A 226 -4.58 -1.28 -6.91
C ALA A 226 -3.59 -1.18 -5.74
N GLY A 227 -2.34 -0.84 -6.05
CA GLY A 227 -1.38 -0.40 -5.06
C GLY A 227 -1.74 0.95 -4.44
N LYS A 228 -1.07 1.30 -3.35
CA LYS A 228 -1.16 2.63 -2.72
C LYS A 228 -0.17 3.58 -3.37
N LYS A 229 -0.56 4.83 -3.59
CA LYS A 229 0.34 5.88 -4.07
C LYS A 229 1.40 6.22 -3.02
N GLY A 230 2.58 6.62 -3.47
CA GLY A 230 3.62 7.18 -2.61
C GLY A 230 3.29 8.62 -2.19
N GLN A 231 3.71 9.01 -1.00
CA GLN A 231 3.58 10.39 -0.50
C GLN A 231 4.77 11.24 -0.95
N GLY A 232 4.53 12.51 -1.27
CA GLY A 232 5.61 13.46 -1.53
C GLY A 232 6.42 13.79 -0.27
N GLY A 233 7.72 14.04 -0.43
CA GLY A 233 8.61 14.44 0.66
C GLY A 233 8.46 15.91 1.04
N THR A 234 8.75 16.28 2.29
CA THR A 234 8.73 17.69 2.72
C THR A 234 10.03 18.40 2.38
N CYS A 235 9.98 19.70 2.11
CA CYS A 235 11.19 20.50 1.90
C CYS A 235 11.98 20.71 3.20
N GLY A 236 13.29 20.95 3.05
CA GLY A 236 14.19 21.30 4.14
C GLY A 236 14.08 22.76 4.52
N SER A 237 14.36 23.09 5.78
CA SER A 237 14.41 24.47 6.26
C SER A 237 15.70 25.17 5.82
N GLY A 238 15.64 26.49 5.65
CA GLY A 238 16.84 27.31 5.49
C GLY A 238 17.70 27.34 6.74
N GLY A 239 19.01 27.46 6.55
CA GLY A 239 19.99 27.61 7.63
C GLY A 239 19.94 29.01 8.23
N ARG A 240 20.35 29.13 9.50
CA ARG A 240 20.42 30.44 10.16
C ARG A 240 21.60 31.25 9.62
N GLY A 241 21.45 32.57 9.52
CA GLY A 241 22.59 33.45 9.29
C GLY A 241 23.57 33.43 10.47
N GLY A 242 24.85 33.55 10.19
CA GLY A 242 25.90 33.67 11.19
C GLY A 242 25.92 35.06 11.82
N LYS A 243 26.34 35.16 13.07
CA LYS A 243 26.42 36.47 13.74
C LYS A 243 27.58 37.31 13.20
N GLY A 244 27.44 38.63 13.19
CA GLY A 244 28.54 39.54 12.93
C GLY A 244 29.66 39.45 13.98
N GLY A 245 30.85 39.83 13.58
CA GLY A 245 31.98 40.04 14.48
C GLY A 245 31.81 41.35 15.25
N ARG A 246 32.31 41.43 16.47
CA ARG A 246 32.31 42.65 17.26
C ARG A 246 33.37 43.62 16.75
N GLY A 247 33.12 44.91 16.83
CA GLY A 247 34.13 45.95 16.60
C GLY A 247 35.24 45.89 17.63
N GLY A 248 36.46 46.21 17.21
CA GLY A 248 37.62 46.29 18.07
C GLY A 248 37.60 47.55 18.93
N SER A 249 38.16 47.45 20.13
CA SER A 249 38.32 48.62 21.01
C SER A 249 39.37 49.60 20.47
N PRO A 250 39.26 50.90 20.76
CA PRO A 250 40.25 51.89 20.36
C PRO A 250 41.56 51.69 21.13
N GLY A 251 42.65 52.22 20.59
CA GLY A 251 43.96 52.18 21.27
C GLY A 251 44.33 53.43 22.06
N GLY A 252 43.45 54.43 22.13
CA GLY A 252 43.61 55.63 22.98
C GLY A 252 42.25 56.18 23.41
N GLU A 253 42.23 57.08 24.40
CA GLU A 253 40.99 57.66 24.97
C GLU A 253 40.15 58.41 23.94
N ASP A 254 40.81 59.08 22.98
CA ASP A 254 40.15 59.88 21.94
C ASP A 254 39.91 59.12 20.62
N ALA A 255 40.39 57.88 20.49
CA ALA A 255 40.23 57.11 19.27
C ALA A 255 38.86 56.40 19.23
N PRO A 256 38.19 56.33 18.07
CA PRO A 256 36.89 55.68 17.97
C PRO A 256 37.00 54.15 17.99
N SER A 257 36.00 53.48 18.60
CA SER A 257 35.85 52.02 18.50
C SER A 257 35.50 51.61 17.07
N GLY A 258 35.88 50.40 16.70
CA GLY A 258 35.36 49.74 15.51
C GLY A 258 33.87 49.47 15.64
N ARG A 259 33.16 49.42 14.51
CA ARG A 259 31.76 49.04 14.44
C ARG A 259 31.61 47.52 14.43
N ASP A 260 30.58 47.01 15.08
CA ASP A 260 30.16 45.61 14.93
C ASP A 260 29.79 45.33 13.47
N GLY A 261 30.16 44.16 12.98
CA GLY A 261 29.70 43.65 11.70
C GLY A 261 28.22 43.25 11.79
N PRO A 262 27.47 43.37 10.69
CA PRO A 262 26.08 42.91 10.65
C PRO A 262 26.00 41.37 10.70
N ASP A 263 24.92 40.85 11.27
CA ASP A 263 24.55 39.44 11.15
C ASP A 263 24.26 39.06 9.68
N GLY A 264 24.58 37.82 9.33
CA GLY A 264 24.23 37.23 8.05
C GLY A 264 22.74 36.98 7.92
N ALA A 265 22.23 36.99 6.69
CA ALA A 265 20.84 36.64 6.42
C ALA A 265 20.57 35.16 6.64
N TYR A 266 19.34 34.81 7.04
CA TYR A 266 18.85 33.44 7.01
C TYR A 266 18.80 32.91 5.57
N GLY A 267 19.07 31.63 5.40
CA GLY A 267 18.77 30.92 4.16
C GLY A 267 17.26 30.75 4.00
N ASN A 268 16.82 30.61 2.75
CA ASN A 268 15.43 30.33 2.44
C ASN A 268 15.12 28.85 2.68
N ASN A 269 13.88 28.54 3.05
CA ASN A 269 13.39 27.16 3.03
C ASN A 269 13.43 26.60 1.60
N GLY A 270 13.43 25.27 1.47
CA GLY A 270 13.31 24.61 0.17
C GLY A 270 12.03 25.04 -0.53
N HIS A 271 12.10 25.10 -1.86
CA HIS A 271 11.11 25.83 -2.66
C HIS A 271 9.73 25.16 -2.65
N SER A 272 9.70 23.82 -2.58
CA SER A 272 8.46 23.06 -2.59
C SER A 272 8.62 21.70 -1.89
N ASN A 273 7.52 21.24 -1.30
CA ASN A 273 7.33 19.83 -1.00
C ASN A 273 7.18 19.05 -2.32
N GLY A 274 7.50 17.77 -2.31
CA GLY A 274 7.19 16.87 -3.40
C GLY A 274 5.69 16.64 -3.50
N GLN A 275 5.25 16.29 -4.71
CA GLN A 275 3.87 15.91 -4.97
C GLN A 275 3.65 14.45 -4.57
N ASP A 276 2.45 14.14 -4.09
CA ASP A 276 2.01 12.75 -3.96
C ASP A 276 1.93 12.08 -5.32
N GLY A 277 2.23 10.79 -5.39
CA GLY A 277 2.00 9.99 -6.58
C GLY A 277 0.51 9.84 -6.91
N LEU A 278 0.23 9.30 -8.09
CA LEU A 278 -1.14 8.99 -8.51
C LEU A 278 -1.59 7.64 -7.98
N ALA A 279 -2.86 7.55 -7.59
CA ALA A 279 -3.51 6.27 -7.34
C ALA A 279 -3.76 5.56 -8.67
N ALA A 280 -3.71 4.22 -8.66
CA ALA A 280 -3.99 3.40 -9.83
C ALA A 280 -5.38 2.77 -9.75
N ASN A 281 -5.82 2.20 -10.86
CA ASN A 281 -7.10 1.51 -10.95
C ASN A 281 -6.99 0.10 -10.36
N SER A 282 -8.05 -0.34 -9.67
CA SER A 282 -8.16 -1.75 -9.32
C SER A 282 -8.38 -2.56 -10.59
N GLY A 283 -7.89 -3.78 -10.58
CA GLY A 283 -8.13 -4.76 -11.62
C GLY A 283 -9.55 -5.31 -11.56
N SER A 284 -9.78 -6.38 -12.30
CA SER A 284 -11.08 -7.04 -12.35
C SER A 284 -10.93 -8.54 -12.36
N ILE A 285 -11.99 -9.24 -11.92
CA ILE A 285 -12.13 -10.67 -12.09
C ILE A 285 -13.28 -10.97 -13.04
N GLN A 286 -13.11 -11.99 -13.87
CA GLN A 286 -14.17 -12.59 -14.67
C GLN A 286 -14.13 -14.11 -14.53
N TYR A 287 -15.26 -14.69 -14.14
CA TYR A 287 -15.49 -16.12 -14.18
C TYR A 287 -16.05 -16.51 -15.54
N ALA A 288 -15.64 -17.66 -16.06
CA ALA A 288 -16.09 -18.16 -17.35
C ALA A 288 -16.29 -19.68 -17.32
N VAL A 289 -17.51 -20.16 -17.60
CA VAL A 289 -17.75 -21.58 -17.81
C VAL A 289 -17.37 -21.92 -19.24
N VAL A 290 -16.60 -23.00 -19.41
CA VAL A 290 -16.21 -23.50 -20.73
C VAL A 290 -16.82 -24.88 -21.01
N ASP A 291 -17.13 -25.16 -22.28
CA ASP A 291 -17.56 -26.50 -22.70
C ASP A 291 -16.34 -27.45 -22.87
N ILE A 292 -16.61 -28.69 -23.28
CA ILE A 292 -15.59 -29.72 -23.54
C ILE A 292 -14.62 -29.35 -24.69
N HIS A 293 -14.97 -28.38 -25.52
CA HIS A 293 -14.16 -27.87 -26.62
C HIS A 293 -13.38 -26.60 -26.22
N GLY A 294 -13.56 -26.11 -24.99
CA GLY A 294 -12.94 -24.89 -24.48
C GLY A 294 -13.67 -23.61 -24.89
N ASN A 295 -14.89 -23.69 -25.46
CA ASN A 295 -15.68 -22.50 -25.78
C ASN A 295 -16.31 -21.94 -24.51
N ILE A 296 -16.27 -20.61 -24.34
CA ILE A 296 -16.95 -19.92 -23.25
C ILE A 296 -18.46 -19.98 -23.48
N ILE A 297 -19.21 -20.59 -22.56
CA ILE A 297 -20.67 -20.69 -22.60
C ILE A 297 -21.37 -19.74 -21.63
N GLU A 298 -20.67 -19.28 -20.60
CA GLU A 298 -21.18 -18.33 -19.61
C GLU A 298 -20.03 -17.50 -19.04
N THR A 299 -20.29 -16.23 -18.73
CA THR A 299 -19.34 -15.37 -18.02
C THR A 299 -20.02 -14.51 -16.97
N GLY A 300 -19.30 -14.20 -15.89
CA GLY A 300 -19.79 -13.30 -14.84
C GLY A 300 -18.64 -12.59 -14.12
N SER A 301 -18.88 -11.38 -13.63
CA SER A 301 -17.90 -10.62 -12.82
C SER A 301 -17.90 -11.03 -11.34
N ASP A 302 -18.83 -11.89 -10.94
CA ASP A 302 -18.98 -12.44 -9.60
C ASP A 302 -19.47 -13.89 -9.74
N LYS A 303 -19.26 -14.71 -8.71
CA LYS A 303 -19.65 -16.12 -8.69
C LYS A 303 -21.12 -16.28 -8.31
N TYR A 304 -21.39 -17.04 -7.26
CA TYR A 304 -22.72 -17.29 -6.72
C TYR A 304 -22.93 -16.44 -5.47
N HIS A 305 -24.08 -15.81 -5.37
CA HIS A 305 -24.50 -15.08 -4.18
C HIS A 305 -25.96 -15.45 -3.88
N VAL A 306 -26.14 -16.63 -3.29
CA VAL A 306 -27.46 -17.15 -2.94
C VAL A 306 -27.93 -16.51 -1.65
N SER A 307 -29.15 -16.00 -1.66
CA SER A 307 -29.84 -15.47 -0.49
C SER A 307 -31.26 -16.02 -0.41
N VAL A 308 -31.76 -16.22 0.81
CA VAL A 308 -33.17 -16.56 1.02
C VAL A 308 -34.01 -15.32 0.70
N TYR A 309 -34.91 -15.45 -0.27
CA TYR A 309 -35.78 -14.37 -0.75
C TYR A 309 -37.05 -14.29 0.08
N SER A 310 -37.68 -15.43 0.36
CA SER A 310 -38.87 -15.52 1.23
C SER A 310 -39.03 -16.93 1.75
N TYR A 311 -39.80 -17.08 2.82
CA TYR A 311 -40.22 -18.35 3.38
C TYR A 311 -41.54 -18.14 4.11
N THR A 312 -42.22 -19.22 4.47
CA THR A 312 -43.42 -19.21 5.30
C THR A 312 -43.12 -19.99 6.57
N ILE A 313 -43.46 -19.44 7.74
CA ILE A 313 -43.43 -20.19 8.99
C ILE A 313 -44.86 -20.54 9.35
N THR A 314 -45.13 -21.82 9.60
CA THR A 314 -46.41 -22.31 10.10
C THR A 314 -46.18 -23.09 11.40
N ASP A 315 -46.96 -22.79 12.43
CA ASP A 315 -47.02 -23.57 13.68
C ASP A 315 -47.76 -24.90 13.47
N GLU A 316 -47.64 -25.82 14.43
CA GLU A 316 -48.23 -27.16 14.38
C GLU A 316 -49.76 -27.16 14.26
N ASN A 317 -50.43 -26.20 14.91
CA ASN A 317 -51.88 -26.05 14.92
C ASN A 317 -52.41 -24.97 13.96
N ASN A 318 -51.53 -24.28 13.24
CA ASN A 318 -51.82 -23.21 12.28
C ASN A 318 -52.72 -22.10 12.85
N ASP A 319 -52.52 -21.73 14.12
CA ASP A 319 -53.23 -20.65 14.81
C ASP A 319 -52.45 -19.31 14.84
N GLY A 320 -51.19 -19.32 14.38
CA GLY A 320 -50.32 -18.15 14.34
C GLY A 320 -49.72 -17.76 15.69
N ILE A 321 -49.86 -18.59 16.72
CA ILE A 321 -49.28 -18.43 18.05
C ILE A 321 -48.15 -19.43 18.24
N TYR A 322 -46.93 -18.92 18.38
CA TYR A 322 -45.76 -19.75 18.60
C TYR A 322 -45.56 -20.01 20.10
N GLU A 323 -45.93 -21.21 20.56
CA GLU A 323 -45.79 -21.63 21.96
C GLU A 323 -44.40 -22.22 22.27
N PRO A 324 -43.89 -22.06 23.51
CA PRO A 324 -42.70 -22.78 23.94
C PRO A 324 -42.87 -24.29 23.81
N ASN A 325 -41.87 -24.96 23.23
CA ASN A 325 -41.86 -26.40 22.95
C ASN A 325 -42.84 -26.88 21.86
N SER A 326 -43.42 -25.99 21.04
CA SER A 326 -44.16 -26.40 19.85
C SER A 326 -43.25 -26.60 18.64
N ILE A 327 -43.69 -27.45 17.70
CA ILE A 327 -43.02 -27.64 16.41
C ILE A 327 -43.51 -26.55 15.46
N PHE A 328 -42.60 -25.93 14.72
CA PHE A 328 -42.95 -25.08 13.59
C PHE A 328 -42.24 -25.55 12.33
N PHE A 329 -42.88 -25.30 11.19
CA PHE A 329 -42.40 -25.67 9.87
C PHE A 329 -42.00 -24.42 9.11
N ILE A 330 -40.81 -24.45 8.52
CA ILE A 330 -40.40 -23.46 7.52
C ILE A 330 -40.70 -24.07 6.15
N THR A 331 -41.70 -23.52 5.47
CA THR A 331 -42.16 -23.98 4.16
C THR A 331 -41.98 -22.88 3.11
N ASN A 332 -42.21 -23.22 1.83
CA ASN A 332 -42.17 -22.27 0.71
C ASN A 332 -40.89 -21.42 0.67
N VAL A 333 -39.74 -22.02 0.99
CA VAL A 333 -38.46 -21.32 0.98
C VAL A 333 -38.09 -21.00 -0.46
N LYS A 334 -38.17 -19.73 -0.81
CA LYS A 334 -37.71 -19.17 -2.08
C LYS A 334 -36.33 -18.57 -1.87
N TRP A 335 -35.44 -18.81 -2.80
CA TRP A 335 -34.10 -18.25 -2.81
C TRP A 335 -33.84 -17.53 -4.13
N ILE A 336 -32.86 -16.64 -4.11
CA ILE A 336 -32.41 -15.90 -5.28
C ILE A 336 -30.89 -15.91 -5.32
N ASN A 337 -30.33 -16.15 -6.50
CA ASN A 337 -28.92 -15.98 -6.76
C ASN A 337 -28.69 -14.56 -7.31
N ASN A 338 -28.09 -13.70 -6.48
CA ASN A 338 -27.70 -12.34 -6.82
C ASN A 338 -26.30 -12.27 -7.47
N GLY A 339 -25.64 -13.42 -7.64
CA GLY A 339 -24.35 -13.53 -8.32
C GLY A 339 -24.50 -13.33 -9.83
N ALA A 340 -23.38 -13.15 -10.51
CA ALA A 340 -23.38 -12.94 -11.96
C ALA A 340 -23.40 -14.26 -12.77
N MET A 341 -23.30 -15.41 -12.10
CA MET A 341 -23.22 -16.73 -12.72
C MET A 341 -24.42 -17.60 -12.34
N THR A 342 -24.85 -18.48 -13.24
CA THR A 342 -25.91 -19.47 -13.02
C THR A 342 -25.46 -20.52 -12.02
N LEU A 343 -26.34 -20.92 -11.10
CA LEU A 343 -25.99 -21.96 -10.14
C LEU A 343 -25.66 -23.28 -10.84
N PRO A 344 -24.60 -23.98 -10.40
CA PRO A 344 -24.27 -25.29 -10.94
C PRO A 344 -25.44 -26.26 -10.81
N SER A 345 -25.61 -27.13 -11.80
CA SER A 345 -26.57 -28.23 -11.73
C SER A 345 -26.28 -29.12 -10.51
N GLY A 346 -27.32 -29.57 -9.82
CA GLY A 346 -27.19 -30.35 -8.59
C GLY A 346 -26.88 -29.54 -7.34
N SER A 347 -27.00 -28.20 -7.39
CA SER A 347 -26.96 -27.38 -6.17
C SER A 347 -28.09 -27.77 -5.22
N ILE A 348 -27.76 -28.08 -3.97
CA ILE A 348 -28.71 -28.49 -2.93
C ILE A 348 -28.77 -27.40 -1.86
N LEU A 349 -29.99 -26.97 -1.54
CA LEU A 349 -30.23 -26.18 -0.33
C LEU A 349 -30.22 -27.14 0.86
N SER A 350 -29.31 -26.92 1.80
CA SER A 350 -29.25 -27.67 3.05
C SER A 350 -29.31 -26.71 4.22
N PHE A 351 -30.08 -27.07 5.23
CA PHE A 351 -30.07 -26.40 6.52
C PHE A 351 -29.12 -27.20 7.42
N PRO A 352 -28.08 -26.57 7.99
CA PRO A 352 -27.31 -27.25 9.03
C PRO A 352 -28.30 -27.61 10.15
N SER A 353 -28.33 -28.88 10.57
CA SER A 353 -29.16 -29.29 11.70
C SER A 353 -28.72 -28.48 12.91
N THR A 354 -29.53 -27.50 13.29
CA THR A 354 -29.34 -26.80 14.56
C THR A 354 -30.09 -27.65 15.57
N GLU A 355 -29.35 -28.37 16.42
CA GLU A 355 -29.98 -29.10 17.53
C GLU A 355 -30.82 -28.14 18.41
N TYR A 356 -30.48 -26.83 18.42
CA TYR A 356 -31.25 -25.79 19.11
C TYR A 356 -31.13 -24.43 18.40
N ILE A 357 -32.25 -23.74 18.20
CA ILE A 357 -32.28 -22.27 17.99
C ILE A 357 -32.39 -21.67 19.39
N THR A 358 -31.31 -21.09 19.90
CA THR A 358 -31.35 -20.34 21.16
C THR A 358 -31.94 -18.96 20.88
N THR A 359 -33.02 -18.61 21.56
CA THR A 359 -33.51 -17.24 21.63
C THR A 359 -32.65 -16.48 22.64
N ASP A 360 -31.99 -15.40 22.18
CA ASP A 360 -31.34 -14.41 23.04
C ASP A 360 -32.39 -13.53 23.76
#